data_AF-A0A800IEB9-F1
#
_entry.id   AF-A0A800IEB9-F1
#
_cell.length_a   1.000
_cell.length_b   1.000
_cell.length_c   1.000
_cell.angle_alpha   90.00
_cell.angle_beta   90.00
_cell.angle_gamma   90.00
#
_symmetry.space_group_name_H-M   'P 1'
#
loop_
_entity.id
_entity.type
_entity.pdbx_description
1 polymer ?
#
loop_
_entity_poly.entity_id
_entity_poly.type
_entity_poly.pdbx_seq_one_letter_code
_entity_poly.pdbx_strand_id
1 'polypeptide(L)'
;MDDDAKGYYQPTSELERIYEQFKVIPTIAQANGADAKDWFTHFPNRKEIAGPDRTIDYFVHSDHLQVAGAQVIQQNTWHISDHLPMIMTLTLP
;
A
#
# COMPACT_ATOMS: atom_id res chain seq x y z
N MET A 1 1.21 0.81 12.61
CA MET A 1 0.20 -0.13 13.12
C MET A 1 0.65 -0.76 14.44
N ASP A 2 -0.22 -0.80 15.44
CA ASP A 2 0.03 -1.38 16.78
C ASP A 2 -0.21 -2.90 16.82
N ASP A 3 0.19 -3.53 17.92
CA ASP A 3 0.22 -4.99 18.02
C ASP A 3 -1.18 -5.62 18.11
N ASP A 4 -2.15 -4.95 18.71
CA ASP A 4 -3.55 -5.41 18.75
C ASP A 4 -4.14 -5.47 17.33
N ALA A 5 -3.85 -4.48 16.50
CA ALA A 5 -4.30 -4.49 15.11
C ALA A 5 -3.63 -5.63 14.31
N LYS A 6 -2.38 -6.00 14.64
CA LYS A 6 -1.65 -7.07 13.92
C LYS A 6 -2.29 -8.43 14.13
N GLY A 7 -2.93 -8.63 15.27
CA GLY A 7 -3.68 -9.86 15.56
C GLY A 7 -4.85 -10.15 14.61
N TYR A 8 -5.37 -9.14 13.90
CA TYR A 8 -6.42 -9.34 12.89
C TYR A 8 -5.88 -9.84 11.54
N TYR A 9 -4.57 -9.76 11.31
CA TYR A 9 -3.97 -10.21 10.06
C TYR A 9 -3.72 -11.70 10.12
N GLN A 10 -4.20 -12.41 9.10
CA GLN A 10 -3.88 -13.82 8.93
C GLN A 10 -2.41 -13.97 8.53
N PRO A 11 -1.68 -14.96 9.08
CA PRO A 11 -0.31 -15.25 8.66
C PRO A 11 -0.18 -15.54 7.15
N THR A 12 -1.21 -16.20 6.61
CA THR A 12 -1.40 -16.50 5.19
C THR A 12 -2.68 -15.78 4.77
N SER A 13 -2.57 -14.75 3.95
CA SER A 13 -3.71 -13.92 3.54
C SER A 13 -4.09 -14.19 2.09
N GLU A 14 -5.32 -13.84 1.72
CA GLU A 14 -5.80 -13.90 0.34
C GLU A 14 -4.94 -13.06 -0.62
N LEU A 15 -4.25 -12.03 -0.11
CA LEU A 15 -3.28 -11.27 -0.89
C LEU A 15 -2.11 -12.14 -1.35
N GLU A 16 -1.64 -13.11 -0.57
CA GLU A 16 -0.51 -13.97 -0.97
C GLU A 16 -0.74 -14.59 -2.35
N ARG A 17 -1.92 -15.16 -2.57
CA ARG A 17 -2.31 -15.73 -3.87
C ARG A 17 -2.34 -14.68 -4.99
N ILE A 18 -2.72 -13.44 -4.69
CA ILE A 18 -2.72 -12.35 -5.67
C ILE A 18 -1.27 -12.01 -6.06
N TYR A 19 -0.35 -11.92 -5.10
CA TYR A 19 1.08 -11.69 -5.35
C TYR A 19 1.76 -12.85 -6.09
N GLU A 20 1.28 -14.09 -5.92
CA GLU A 20 1.76 -15.25 -6.68
C GLU A 20 1.34 -15.21 -8.16
N GLN A 21 0.19 -14.60 -8.46
CA GLN A 21 -0.42 -14.64 -9.80
C GLN A 21 -0.22 -13.38 -10.62
N PHE A 22 -0.05 -12.22 -9.97
CA PHE A 22 0.01 -10.92 -10.63
C PHE A 22 1.16 -10.08 -10.07
N LYS A 23 1.56 -9.05 -10.82
CA LYS A 23 2.36 -7.98 -10.24
C LYS A 23 1.48 -7.08 -9.39
N VAL A 24 2.00 -6.70 -8.23
CA VAL A 24 1.31 -5.86 -7.27
C VAL A 24 2.24 -4.73 -6.84
N ILE A 25 1.68 -3.53 -6.74
CA ILE A 25 2.32 -2.35 -6.19
C ILE A 25 1.54 -1.89 -4.95
N PRO A 26 2.20 -1.67 -3.80
CA PRO A 26 3.62 -1.97 -3.54
C PRO A 26 3.95 -3.46 -3.66
N THR A 27 5.21 -3.77 -3.92
CA THR A 27 5.75 -5.13 -3.75
C THR A 27 5.75 -5.52 -2.26
N ILE A 28 5.84 -6.82 -1.94
CA ILE A 28 5.95 -7.29 -0.54
C ILE A 28 7.12 -6.60 0.19
N ALA A 29 8.26 -6.43 -0.48
CA ALA A 29 9.42 -5.75 0.10
C ALA A 29 9.17 -4.26 0.34
N GLN A 30 8.41 -3.60 -0.55
CA GLN A 30 8.02 -2.20 -0.36
C GLN A 30 6.98 -2.05 0.75
N ALA A 31 6.04 -2.99 0.90
CA ALA A 31 5.00 -2.94 1.93
C ALA A 31 5.51 -3.27 3.33
N ASN A 32 6.54 -4.12 3.45
CA ASN A 32 7.02 -4.65 4.73
C ASN A 32 8.48 -4.29 5.06
N GLY A 33 9.19 -3.61 4.16
CA GLY A 33 10.61 -3.27 4.33
C GLY A 33 10.85 -2.05 5.22
N ALA A 34 12.11 -1.64 5.32
CA ALA A 34 12.53 -0.47 6.11
C ALA A 34 11.84 0.83 5.66
N ASP A 35 11.53 0.94 4.37
CA ASP A 35 10.88 2.11 3.75
C ASP A 35 9.36 1.93 3.59
N ALA A 36 8.75 0.97 4.29
CA ALA A 36 7.30 0.70 4.21
C ALA A 36 6.42 1.91 4.50
N LYS A 37 6.91 2.84 5.33
CA LYS A 37 6.21 4.09 5.64
C LYS A 37 5.92 4.95 4.41
N ASP A 38 6.73 4.85 3.36
CA ASP A 38 6.54 5.62 2.13
C ASP A 38 5.36 5.07 1.32
N TRP A 39 4.94 3.84 1.62
CA TRP A 39 3.81 3.13 1.02
C TRP A 39 2.56 3.09 1.90
N PHE A 40 2.52 3.76 3.05
CA PHE A 40 1.31 3.80 3.85
C PHE A 40 0.22 4.62 3.16
N THR A 41 -0.97 4.03 3.07
CA THR A 41 -2.09 4.58 2.30
C THR A 41 -3.26 4.98 3.18
N HIS A 42 -3.24 4.71 4.49
CA HIS A 42 -4.41 4.91 5.33
C HIS A 42 -4.10 5.52 6.71
N PHE A 43 -4.92 6.50 7.08
CA PHE A 43 -5.04 7.08 8.41
C PHE A 43 -6.03 6.28 9.25
N PRO A 44 -5.60 5.69 10.37
CA PRO A 44 -6.52 4.97 11.23
C PRO A 44 -7.54 5.94 11.86
N ASN A 45 -8.76 5.46 12.09
CA ASN A 45 -9.85 6.20 12.75
C ASN A 45 -9.62 6.50 14.25
N ARG A 46 -8.37 6.43 14.72
CA ARG A 46 -7.95 6.61 16.12
C ARG A 46 -7.24 7.95 16.28
N LYS A 47 -7.64 8.72 17.30
CA LYS A 47 -7.14 10.09 17.50
C LYS A 47 -5.67 10.15 17.93
N GLU A 48 -5.13 9.05 18.44
CA GLU A 48 -3.78 8.96 18.99
C GLU A 48 -2.70 8.81 17.90
N ILE A 49 -3.10 8.48 16.66
CA ILE A 49 -2.18 8.25 15.56
C ILE A 49 -2.22 9.47 14.62
N ALA A 50 -1.10 10.18 14.55
CA ALA A 50 -1.00 11.46 13.84
C ALA A 50 -0.59 11.34 12.36
N GLY A 51 -0.61 10.14 11.78
CA GLY A 51 -0.12 9.88 10.44
C GLY A 51 -0.67 8.57 9.86
N PRO A 52 -0.41 8.29 8.58
CA PRO A 52 -0.78 7.02 7.99
C PRO A 52 0.04 5.90 8.63
N ASP A 53 -0.54 4.71 8.80
CA ASP A 53 0.10 3.67 9.61
C ASP A 53 0.08 2.27 9.02
N ARG A 54 -0.51 2.11 7.82
CA ARG A 54 -0.65 0.86 7.10
C ARG A 54 -0.87 1.08 5.60
N THR A 55 -0.60 0.02 4.83
CA THR A 55 -0.93 -0.07 3.41
C THR A 55 -2.11 -0.99 3.21
N ILE A 56 -3.20 -0.46 2.67
CA ILE A 56 -4.42 -1.24 2.38
C ILE A 56 -4.99 -0.95 0.99
N ASP A 57 -4.29 -0.14 0.20
CA ASP A 57 -4.60 0.16 -1.20
C ASP A 57 -3.47 -0.38 -2.09
N TYR A 58 -3.83 -0.98 -3.23
CA TYR A 58 -2.89 -1.69 -4.09
C TYR A 58 -3.26 -1.50 -5.56
N PHE A 59 -2.25 -1.47 -6.43
CA PHE A 59 -2.44 -1.73 -7.86
C PHE A 59 -2.07 -3.17 -8.17
N VAL A 60 -3.01 -3.92 -8.78
CA VAL A 60 -2.77 -5.27 -9.30
C VAL A 60 -2.78 -5.17 -10.83
N HIS A 61 -1.73 -5.65 -11.48
CA HIS A 61 -1.58 -5.51 -12.92
C HIS A 61 -0.97 -6.74 -13.59
N SER A 62 -1.22 -6.85 -14.90
CA SER A 62 -0.66 -7.92 -15.74
C SER A 62 0.86 -7.77 -15.90
N ASP A 63 1.54 -8.90 -16.06
CA ASP A 63 2.97 -8.99 -16.40
C ASP A 63 3.33 -8.37 -17.76
N HIS A 64 2.33 -8.10 -18.62
CA HIS A 64 2.54 -7.47 -19.93
C HIS A 64 2.64 -5.94 -19.85
N LEU A 65 2.41 -5.34 -18.68
CA LEU A 65 2.49 -3.89 -18.48
C LEU A 65 3.85 -3.52 -17.90
N GLN A 66 4.46 -2.45 -18.42
CA GLN A 66 5.68 -1.90 -17.86
C GLN A 66 5.34 -0.75 -16.90
N VAL A 67 5.81 -0.84 -15.66
CA VAL A 67 5.64 0.22 -14.65
C VAL A 67 6.81 1.20 -14.77
N ALA A 68 6.52 2.42 -15.23
CA ALA A 68 7.50 3.50 -15.31
C ALA A 68 7.74 4.17 -13.94
N GLY A 69 6.73 4.14 -13.06
CA GLY A 69 6.83 4.65 -11.69
C GLY A 69 5.53 4.44 -10.92
N ALA A 70 5.63 4.35 -9.60
CA ALA A 70 4.48 4.32 -8.70
C ALA A 70 4.86 4.85 -7.32
N GLN A 71 3.91 5.50 -6.64
CA GLN A 71 4.12 6.09 -5.32
C GLN A 71 2.80 6.39 -4.62
N VAL A 72 2.87 6.57 -3.30
CA VAL A 72 1.80 7.21 -2.51
C VAL A 72 2.11 8.69 -2.37
N ILE A 73 1.14 9.54 -2.68
CA ILE A 73 1.28 10.99 -2.50
C ILE A 73 0.85 11.32 -1.07
N GLN A 74 1.82 11.47 -0.16
CA GLN A 74 1.53 11.81 1.24
C GLN A 74 1.56 13.32 1.51
N GLN A 75 2.44 14.07 0.85
CA GLN A 75 2.60 15.48 1.13
C GLN A 75 1.34 16.27 0.73
N ASN A 76 0.80 17.08 1.64
CA ASN A 76 -0.38 17.93 1.43
C ASN A 76 -1.67 17.18 1.02
N THR A 77 -1.80 15.88 1.32
CA THR A 77 -3.01 15.11 0.96
C THR A 77 -3.81 14.62 2.18
N TRP A 78 -3.25 14.71 3.39
CA TRP A 78 -3.83 14.16 4.61
C TRP A 78 -5.19 14.76 5.01
N HIS A 79 -5.51 15.94 4.49
CA HIS A 79 -6.76 16.65 4.80
C HIS A 79 -7.91 16.31 3.82
N ILE A 80 -7.63 15.53 2.78
CA ILE A 80 -8.58 15.24 1.68
C ILE A 80 -9.42 14.00 2.01
N SER A 81 -8.79 12.96 2.55
CA SER A 81 -9.40 11.68 2.93
C SER A 81 -8.50 10.98 3.96
N ASP A 82 -9.05 10.02 4.68
CA ASP A 82 -8.32 9.05 5.48
C ASP A 82 -7.56 8.01 4.63
N HIS A 83 -7.84 7.91 3.33
CA HIS A 83 -6.99 7.22 2.37
C HIS A 83 -6.14 8.20 1.55
N LEU A 84 -4.90 7.82 1.31
CA LEU A 84 -3.94 8.62 0.57
C LEU A 84 -3.91 8.23 -0.91
N PRO A 85 -3.82 9.21 -1.83
CA PRO A 85 -3.77 8.93 -3.25
C PRO A 85 -2.55 8.07 -3.61
N MET A 86 -2.80 6.98 -4.33
CA MET A 86 -1.77 6.22 -5.03
C MET A 86 -1.78 6.58 -6.51
N ILE A 87 -0.59 6.75 -7.08
CA ILE A 87 -0.42 6.98 -8.51
C ILE A 87 0.54 5.95 -9.10
N MET A 88 0.25 5.54 -10.33
CA MET A 88 1.10 4.64 -11.11
C MET A 88 1.11 5.10 -12.56
N THR A 89 2.29 5.12 -13.16
CA THR A 89 2.49 5.38 -14.58
C THR A 89 2.87 4.08 -15.26
N LEU A 90 2.09 3.72 -16.28
CA LEU A 90 2.25 2.49 -17.03
C LEU A 90 2.58 2.80 -18.50
N THR A 91 3.27 1.89 -19.16
CA THR A 91 3.42 1.87 -20.62
C THR A 91 2.81 0.60 -21.18
N LEU A 92 2.03 0.75 -22.25
CA LEU A 92 1.46 -0.34 -23.02
C LEU A 92 2.46 -0.78 -24.10
N PRO A 93 2.52 -2.08 -24.43
CA PRO A 93 3.39 -2.60 -25.49
C PRO A 93 3.02 -2.08 -26.88
#